data_AF-A0A962Z9Z6-F1
#
_entry.id   AF-A0A962Z9Z6-F1
#
_cell.length_a   1.000
_cell.length_b   1.000
_cell.length_c   1.000
_cell.angle_alpha   90.00
_cell.angle_beta   90.00
_cell.angle_gamma   90.00
#
_symmetry.space_group_name_H-M   'P 1'
#
loop_
_entity.id
_entity.type
_entity.pdbx_description
1 polymer ?
#
loop_
_entity_poly.entity_id
_entity_poly.type
_entity_poly.pdbx_seq_one_letter_code
_entity_poly.pdbx_strand_id
1 'polypeptide(L)'
;GAHWLRRQEPQLFERTARVAEVHAFLVLQLTGEFATSWASADPTGFFDLGHHRYSTEILDVLGLGAGQMPRAERPGTVLGRVSASAAEATGLGAGTPVVAGGGDGQAAGLGTGTLGAGSAYLNLGTASVSGVYSPDYATDPAFRTMASLSGDGFIFEVCLRTGTFLVDWFVKGVFGA
;
A
#
# COMPACT_ATOMS: atom_id res chain seq x y z
N GLY A 1 -3.75 -11.32 8.84
CA GLY A 1 -5.21 -11.22 8.71
C GLY A 1 -5.82 -12.56 8.32
N ALA A 2 -5.69 -12.97 7.06
CA ALA A 2 -6.33 -14.17 6.51
C ALA A 2 -6.10 -15.47 7.32
N HIS A 3 -4.87 -15.77 7.73
CA HIS A 3 -4.58 -16.96 8.54
C HIS A 3 -5.32 -16.97 9.89
N TRP A 4 -5.44 -15.82 10.55
CA TRP A 4 -6.19 -15.71 11.80
C TRP A 4 -7.69 -15.92 11.56
N LEU A 5 -8.26 -15.28 10.54
CA LEU A 5 -9.66 -15.46 10.13
C LEU A 5 -9.99 -16.92 9.83
N ARG A 6 -9.13 -17.62 9.09
CA ARG A 6 -9.28 -19.05 8.82
C ARG A 6 -9.31 -19.89 10.10
N ARG A 7 -8.52 -19.53 11.11
CA ARG A 7 -8.43 -20.28 12.38
C ARG A 7 -9.56 -19.95 13.35
N GLN A 8 -10.04 -18.71 13.38
CA GLN A 8 -10.98 -18.23 14.39
C GLN A 8 -12.42 -18.14 13.86
N GLU A 9 -12.59 -17.85 12.57
CA GLU A 9 -13.89 -17.68 11.90
C GLU A 9 -13.93 -18.46 10.57
N PRO A 10 -13.76 -19.80 10.59
CA PRO A 10 -13.63 -20.61 9.38
C PRO A 10 -14.85 -20.50 8.45
N GLN A 11 -16.06 -20.41 8.99
CA GLN A 11 -17.29 -20.27 8.20
C GLN A 11 -17.34 -18.93 7.43
N LEU A 12 -16.82 -17.84 8.03
CA LEU A 12 -16.72 -16.56 7.34
C LEU A 12 -15.63 -16.62 6.26
N PHE A 13 -14.50 -17.25 6.58
CA PHE A 13 -13.40 -17.44 5.65
C PHE A 13 -13.84 -18.24 4.41
N GLU A 14 -14.55 -19.35 4.58
CA GLU A 14 -15.08 -20.18 3.49
C GLU A 14 -16.08 -19.42 2.59
N ARG A 15 -16.84 -18.48 3.15
CA ARG A 15 -17.81 -17.65 2.41
C ARG A 15 -17.17 -16.42 1.76
N THR A 16 -15.89 -16.18 1.99
CA THR A 16 -15.22 -14.98 1.48
C THR A 16 -15.03 -15.09 -0.03
N ALA A 17 -15.77 -14.28 -0.79
CA ALA A 17 -15.64 -14.26 -2.25
C ALA A 17 -14.47 -13.40 -2.74
N ARG A 18 -14.08 -12.37 -1.97
CA ARG A 18 -13.05 -11.39 -2.34
C ARG A 18 -12.27 -10.95 -1.11
N VAL A 19 -10.96 -10.77 -1.27
CA VAL A 19 -10.08 -10.16 -0.28
C VAL A 19 -9.57 -8.85 -0.85
N ALA A 20 -9.81 -7.76 -0.14
CA ALA A 20 -9.53 -6.42 -0.62
C ALA A 20 -8.89 -5.59 0.49
N GLU A 21 -7.89 -4.80 0.12
CA GLU A 21 -7.46 -3.66 0.90
C GLU A 21 -8.33 -2.43 0.57
N VAL A 22 -8.14 -1.33 1.31
CA VAL A 22 -9.03 -0.16 1.25
C VAL A 22 -9.10 0.47 -0.15
N HIS A 23 -7.99 0.58 -0.86
CA HIS A 23 -7.94 1.11 -2.22
C HIS A 23 -8.74 0.23 -3.19
N ALA A 24 -8.55 -1.09 -3.20
CA ALA A 24 -9.34 -2.01 -4.00
C ALA A 24 -10.85 -1.93 -3.68
N PHE A 25 -11.19 -1.80 -2.40
CA PHE A 25 -12.57 -1.61 -1.97
C PHE A 25 -13.15 -0.31 -2.52
N LEU A 26 -12.42 0.82 -2.40
CA LEU A 26 -12.86 2.11 -2.91
C LEU A 26 -12.98 2.12 -4.44
N VAL A 27 -12.05 1.50 -5.17
CA VAL A 27 -12.13 1.34 -6.62
C VAL A 27 -13.39 0.56 -7.00
N LEU A 28 -13.68 -0.54 -6.30
CA LEU A 28 -14.90 -1.32 -6.51
C LEU A 28 -16.17 -0.51 -6.25
N GLN A 29 -16.22 0.26 -5.16
CA GLN A 29 -17.38 1.09 -4.83
C GLN A 29 -17.57 2.24 -5.84
N LEU A 30 -16.48 2.87 -6.28
CA LEU A 30 -16.54 4.02 -7.18
C LEU A 30 -16.81 3.63 -8.63
N THR A 31 -16.30 2.48 -9.07
CA THR A 31 -16.22 2.16 -10.50
C THR A 31 -16.90 0.84 -10.88
N GLY A 32 -17.15 -0.05 -9.92
CA GLY A 32 -17.58 -1.43 -10.17
C GLY A 32 -16.42 -2.39 -10.51
N GLU A 33 -15.21 -1.88 -10.74
CA GLU A 33 -14.04 -2.68 -11.07
C GLU A 33 -13.36 -3.24 -9.82
N PHE A 34 -13.02 -4.52 -9.83
CA PHE A 34 -12.25 -5.13 -8.73
C PHE A 34 -10.75 -5.08 -9.06
N ALA A 35 -10.15 -3.91 -8.88
CA ALA A 35 -8.77 -3.64 -9.23
C ALA A 35 -8.05 -2.81 -8.16
N THR A 36 -6.72 -2.87 -8.13
CA THR A 36 -5.86 -2.11 -7.23
C THR A 36 -4.52 -1.75 -7.90
N SER A 37 -3.65 -1.09 -7.16
CA SER A 37 -2.28 -0.78 -7.56
C SER A 37 -1.30 -1.81 -7.00
N TRP A 38 -0.19 -2.08 -7.69
CA TRP A 38 0.94 -2.84 -7.14
C TRP A 38 1.37 -2.30 -5.77
N ALA A 39 1.39 -0.97 -5.64
CA ALA A 39 1.76 -0.27 -4.42
C ALA A 39 0.83 -0.57 -3.24
N SER A 40 -0.46 -0.76 -3.50
CA SER A 40 -1.47 -1.10 -2.49
C SER A 40 -1.55 -2.61 -2.23
N ALA A 41 -1.24 -3.43 -3.24
CA ALA A 41 -1.23 -4.88 -3.12
C ALA A 41 -0.03 -5.39 -2.30
N ASP A 42 1.14 -4.75 -2.42
CA ASP A 42 2.38 -5.14 -1.73
C ASP A 42 2.22 -5.34 -0.20
N PRO A 43 1.63 -4.39 0.57
CA PRO A 43 1.47 -4.53 2.02
C PRO A 43 0.56 -5.70 2.47
N THR A 44 -0.12 -6.39 1.56
CA THR A 44 -0.93 -7.57 1.89
C THR A 44 -0.09 -8.77 2.33
N GLY A 45 1.19 -8.80 1.95
CA GLY A 45 2.14 -9.86 2.30
C GLY A 45 2.06 -11.12 1.44
N PHE A 46 1.22 -11.12 0.40
CA PHE A 46 1.12 -12.22 -0.58
C PHE A 46 1.19 -11.72 -2.03
N PHE A 47 1.68 -10.50 -2.24
CA PHE A 47 2.00 -9.95 -3.55
C PHE A 47 3.52 -9.98 -3.76
N ASP A 48 3.96 -10.66 -4.81
CA ASP A 48 5.34 -10.68 -5.27
C ASP A 48 5.62 -9.37 -6.02
N LEU A 49 6.17 -8.42 -5.29
CA LEU A 49 6.47 -7.09 -5.82
C LEU A 49 7.58 -7.12 -6.89
N GLY A 50 8.50 -8.09 -6.85
CA GLY A 50 9.57 -8.21 -7.85
C GLY A 50 9.06 -8.64 -9.24
N HIS A 51 7.98 -9.43 -9.26
CA HIS A 51 7.34 -9.89 -10.50
C HIS A 51 5.97 -9.25 -10.77
N HIS A 52 5.53 -8.32 -9.92
CA HIS A 52 4.23 -7.63 -9.99
C HIS A 52 3.02 -8.58 -10.10
N ARG A 53 3.00 -9.65 -9.31
CA ARG A 53 1.91 -10.65 -9.32
C ARG A 53 1.62 -11.20 -7.94
N TYR A 54 0.43 -11.76 -7.73
CA TYR A 54 0.15 -12.49 -6.50
C TYR A 54 0.97 -13.78 -6.41
N SER A 55 1.53 -14.07 -5.24
CA SER A 55 2.27 -15.31 -4.98
C SER A 55 1.29 -16.46 -4.80
N THR A 56 1.26 -17.40 -5.75
CA THR A 56 0.42 -18.60 -5.67
C THR A 56 0.80 -19.45 -4.47
N GLU A 57 2.09 -19.59 -4.17
CA GLU A 57 2.59 -20.36 -3.03
C GLU A 57 2.04 -19.82 -1.69
N ILE A 58 2.09 -18.51 -1.48
CA ILE A 58 1.59 -17.91 -0.23
C ILE A 58 0.06 -18.00 -0.17
N LEU A 59 -0.62 -17.76 -1.29
CA LEU A 59 -2.08 -17.88 -1.37
C LEU A 59 -2.55 -19.31 -1.04
N ASP A 60 -1.88 -20.34 -1.56
CA ASP A 60 -2.19 -21.75 -1.30
C ASP A 60 -2.04 -22.08 0.20
N VAL A 61 -0.96 -21.61 0.84
CA VAL A 61 -0.76 -21.77 2.29
C VAL A 61 -1.89 -21.10 3.08
N LEU A 62 -2.35 -19.93 2.65
CA LEU A 62 -3.46 -19.22 3.27
C LEU A 62 -4.81 -19.89 2.98
N GLY A 63 -4.93 -20.71 1.95
CA GLY A 63 -6.19 -21.29 1.48
C GLY A 63 -7.03 -20.29 0.70
N LEU A 64 -6.38 -19.39 -0.04
CA LEU A 64 -6.99 -18.36 -0.88
C LEU A 64 -6.66 -18.64 -2.35
N GLY A 65 -7.58 -18.32 -3.25
CA GLY A 65 -7.37 -18.37 -4.69
C GLY A 65 -7.03 -17.01 -5.28
N ALA A 66 -6.25 -17.00 -6.36
CA ALA A 66 -5.92 -15.77 -7.10
C ALA A 66 -7.17 -15.02 -7.59
N GLY A 67 -8.25 -15.72 -7.92
CA GLY A 67 -9.53 -15.12 -8.34
C GLY A 67 -10.27 -14.36 -7.23
N GLN A 68 -9.86 -14.49 -5.97
CA GLN A 68 -10.40 -13.70 -4.86
C GLN A 68 -9.66 -12.36 -4.70
N MET A 69 -8.54 -12.16 -5.40
CA MET A 69 -7.73 -10.94 -5.32
C MET A 69 -8.14 -9.93 -6.40
N PRO A 70 -8.01 -8.61 -6.15
CA PRO A 70 -8.23 -7.61 -7.17
C PRO A 70 -7.17 -7.71 -8.27
N ARG A 71 -7.49 -7.30 -9.49
CA ARG A 71 -6.47 -7.12 -10.53
C ARG A 71 -5.50 -6.00 -10.12
N ALA A 72 -4.21 -6.30 -9.99
CA ALA A 72 -3.21 -5.32 -9.58
C ALA A 72 -2.52 -4.70 -10.80
N GLU A 73 -2.53 -3.38 -10.89
CA GLU A 73 -2.00 -2.61 -12.02
C GLU A 73 -0.87 -1.67 -11.61
N ARG A 74 -0.08 -1.23 -12.59
CA ARG A 74 1.00 -0.25 -12.39
C ARG A 74 0.45 1.06 -11.81
N PRO A 75 1.11 1.68 -10.80
CA PRO A 75 0.78 3.04 -10.38
C PRO A 75 0.66 4.00 -11.57
N GLY A 76 -0.35 4.88 -11.54
CA GLY A 76 -0.69 5.77 -12.65
C GLY A 76 -1.64 5.18 -13.71
N THR A 77 -1.95 3.88 -13.65
CA THR A 77 -2.94 3.25 -14.56
C THR A 77 -4.36 3.64 -14.17
N VAL A 78 -5.23 3.93 -15.15
CA VAL A 78 -6.66 4.13 -14.89
C VAL A 78 -7.31 2.78 -14.59
N LEU A 79 -7.80 2.62 -13.35
CA LEU A 79 -8.43 1.39 -12.88
C LEU A 79 -9.91 1.28 -13.26
N GLY A 80 -10.54 2.44 -13.48
CA GLY A 80 -11.95 2.55 -13.84
C GLY A 80 -12.38 4.01 -13.87
N ARG A 81 -13.69 4.23 -13.94
CA ARG A 81 -14.29 5.57 -13.93
C ARG A 81 -15.43 5.62 -12.94
N VAL A 82 -15.60 6.76 -12.27
CA VAL A 82 -16.69 6.98 -11.32
C VAL A 82 -18.03 6.70 -12.01
N SER A 83 -18.80 5.76 -11.45
CA SER A 83 -20.12 5.38 -11.95
C SER A 83 -21.16 6.47 -11.64
N ALA A 84 -22.32 6.39 -12.29
CA ALA A 84 -23.41 7.32 -12.01
C ALA A 84 -23.91 7.23 -10.56
N SER A 85 -24.02 6.01 -10.00
CA SER A 85 -24.45 5.81 -8.62
C SER A 85 -23.39 6.29 -7.61
N ALA A 86 -22.11 6.08 -7.90
CA ALA A 86 -21.03 6.60 -7.05
C ALA A 86 -20.96 8.13 -7.10
N ALA A 87 -21.17 8.74 -8.28
CA ALA A 87 -21.25 10.18 -8.44
C ALA A 87 -22.37 10.78 -7.56
N GLU A 88 -23.56 10.18 -7.59
CA GLU A 88 -24.70 10.60 -6.76
C GLU A 88 -24.39 10.47 -5.25
N ALA A 89 -23.74 9.39 -4.83
CA ALA A 89 -23.44 9.15 -3.42
C ALA A 89 -22.29 10.00 -2.85
N THR A 90 -21.37 10.48 -3.70
CA THR A 90 -20.12 11.13 -3.26
C THR A 90 -19.99 12.58 -3.68
N GLY A 91 -20.77 13.03 -4.67
CA GLY A 91 -20.62 14.34 -5.31
C GLY A 91 -19.48 14.43 -6.34
N LEU A 92 -18.75 13.33 -6.60
CA LEU A 92 -17.74 13.27 -7.66
C LEU A 92 -18.40 13.30 -9.04
N GLY A 93 -17.71 13.83 -10.05
CA GLY A 93 -18.21 13.83 -11.43
C GLY A 93 -18.28 12.41 -12.01
N ALA A 94 -19.43 12.01 -12.56
CA ALA A 94 -19.53 10.75 -13.30
C ALA A 94 -18.53 10.71 -14.46
N GLY A 95 -17.91 9.55 -14.68
CA GLY A 95 -16.88 9.37 -15.71
C GLY A 95 -15.46 9.83 -15.30
N THR A 96 -15.30 10.45 -14.13
CA THR A 96 -13.98 10.85 -13.60
C THR A 96 -13.06 9.62 -13.48
N PRO A 97 -11.83 9.66 -14.02
CA PRO A 97 -10.89 8.54 -13.89
C PRO A 97 -10.53 8.26 -12.42
N VAL A 98 -10.53 6.99 -12.04
CA VAL A 98 -9.94 6.51 -10.79
C VAL A 98 -8.61 5.86 -11.13
N VAL A 99 -7.52 6.36 -10.56
CA VAL A 99 -6.14 6.00 -10.94
C VAL A 99 -5.49 5.16 -9.85
N ALA A 100 -4.70 4.17 -10.25
CA ALA A 100 -3.90 3.33 -9.39
C ALA A 100 -2.92 4.18 -8.56
N GLY A 101 -3.23 4.36 -7.28
CA GLY A 101 -2.42 5.10 -6.32
C GLY A 101 -1.51 4.19 -5.49
N GLY A 102 -1.36 4.49 -4.21
CA GLY A 102 -0.69 3.63 -3.23
C GLY A 102 -0.93 4.12 -1.81
N GLY A 103 -0.18 3.56 -0.86
CA GLY A 103 -0.21 3.97 0.54
C GLY A 103 0.40 5.35 0.79
N ASP A 104 0.24 5.81 2.03
CA ASP A 104 0.68 7.14 2.49
C ASP A 104 2.20 7.35 2.39
N GLY A 105 3.02 6.38 2.79
CA GLY A 105 4.48 6.46 2.70
C GLY A 105 4.97 6.57 1.26
N GLN A 106 4.35 5.80 0.36
CA GLN A 106 4.65 5.85 -1.08
C GLN A 106 4.19 7.18 -1.69
N ALA A 107 3.04 7.72 -1.25
CA ALA A 107 2.57 9.04 -1.65
C ALA A 107 3.47 10.17 -1.11
N ALA A 108 4.03 10.04 0.09
CA ALA A 108 5.00 10.99 0.62
C ALA A 108 6.31 10.99 -0.20
N GLY A 109 6.81 9.81 -0.59
CA GLY A 109 7.93 9.69 -1.52
C GLY A 109 7.67 10.39 -2.86
N LEU A 110 6.47 10.19 -3.44
CA LEU A 110 6.05 10.89 -4.65
C LEU A 110 5.96 12.41 -4.45
N GLY A 111 5.32 12.86 -3.37
CA GLY A 111 5.13 14.28 -3.07
C GLY A 111 6.43 15.05 -2.82
N THR A 112 7.50 14.36 -2.45
CA THR A 112 8.85 14.94 -2.29
C THR A 112 9.70 14.87 -3.57
N GLY A 113 9.18 14.27 -4.65
CA GLY A 113 9.93 14.09 -5.89
C GLY A 113 11.00 12.99 -5.84
N THR A 114 10.90 12.06 -4.88
CA THR A 114 11.83 10.92 -4.73
C THR A 114 11.52 9.84 -5.77
N LEU A 115 11.85 10.11 -7.04
CA LEU A 115 11.42 9.31 -8.20
C LEU A 115 12.58 8.76 -9.04
N GLY A 116 13.83 8.93 -8.59
CA GLY A 116 15.00 8.52 -9.36
C GLY A 116 16.22 8.26 -8.49
N ALA A 117 17.22 7.61 -9.07
CA ALA A 117 18.44 7.26 -8.37
C ALA A 117 19.10 8.50 -7.73
N GLY A 118 19.63 8.35 -6.52
CA GLY A 118 20.24 9.44 -5.77
C GLY A 118 19.26 10.36 -5.04
N SER A 119 17.95 10.06 -5.07
CA SER A 119 16.94 10.78 -4.28
C SER A 119 16.56 10.02 -3.02
N ALA A 120 16.31 10.78 -1.95
CA ALA A 120 15.83 10.28 -0.68
C ALA A 120 14.87 11.29 -0.04
N TYR A 121 13.94 10.82 0.77
CA TYR A 121 13.15 11.66 1.67
C TYR A 121 13.44 11.34 3.12
N LEU A 122 13.21 12.35 3.97
CA LEU A 122 13.24 12.23 5.42
C LEU A 122 12.07 13.02 5.99
N ASN A 123 11.17 12.32 6.67
CA ASN A 123 10.08 12.91 7.43
C ASN A 123 10.40 12.77 8.93
N LEU A 124 10.62 13.91 9.59
CA LEU A 124 10.93 13.99 11.01
C LEU A 124 9.67 14.38 11.79
N GLY A 125 8.94 13.39 12.28
CA GLY A 125 7.83 13.56 13.20
C GLY A 125 8.05 12.80 14.51
N THR A 126 6.95 12.45 15.20
CA THR A 126 6.98 11.59 16.40
C THR A 126 7.77 10.29 16.13
N ALA A 127 7.62 9.75 14.92
CA ALA A 127 8.51 8.77 14.32
C ALA A 127 9.35 9.44 13.22
N SER A 128 10.56 8.93 12.98
CA SER A 128 11.39 9.30 11.85
C SER A 128 11.20 8.27 10.74
N VAL A 129 10.80 8.72 9.55
CA VAL A 129 10.63 7.87 8.38
C VAL A 129 11.51 8.40 7.26
N SER A 130 12.36 7.55 6.70
CA SER A 130 13.16 7.89 5.53
C SER A 130 13.04 6.83 4.45
N GLY A 131 13.17 7.25 3.19
CA GLY A 131 13.14 6.33 2.07
C GLY A 131 14.11 6.74 0.98
N VAL A 132 14.68 5.76 0.29
CA VAL A 132 15.58 5.96 -0.85
C VAL A 132 15.00 5.26 -2.07
N TYR A 133 15.06 5.92 -3.22
CA TYR A 133 14.68 5.29 -4.48
C TYR A 133 15.73 4.30 -4.97
N SER A 134 15.27 3.15 -5.47
CA SER A 134 16.08 2.17 -6.19
C SER A 134 15.37 1.73 -7.48
N PRO A 135 16.06 1.65 -8.63
CA PRO A 135 15.47 1.02 -9.82
C PRO A 135 15.35 -0.50 -9.66
N ASP A 136 16.19 -1.10 -8.81
CA ASP A 136 16.29 -2.55 -8.63
C ASP A 136 15.58 -2.99 -7.35
N TYR A 137 14.89 -4.13 -7.43
CA TYR A 137 14.26 -4.76 -6.28
C TYR A 137 15.33 -5.35 -5.35
N ALA A 138 15.23 -5.07 -4.05
CA ALA A 138 16.04 -5.70 -3.03
C ALA A 138 15.20 -5.90 -1.76
N THR A 139 15.69 -6.73 -0.85
CA THR A 139 15.10 -6.93 0.48
C THR A 139 16.22 -6.99 1.50
N ASP A 140 16.05 -6.37 2.66
CA ASP A 140 17.04 -6.39 3.75
C ASP A 140 16.32 -6.24 5.10
N PRO A 141 16.80 -6.84 6.19
CA PRO A 141 16.26 -6.58 7.53
C PRO A 141 16.27 -5.09 7.95
N ALA A 142 17.11 -4.26 7.33
CA ALA A 142 17.25 -2.84 7.63
C ALA A 142 16.11 -1.98 7.08
N PHE A 143 15.39 -2.42 6.04
CA PHE A 143 14.34 -1.63 5.39
C PHE A 143 13.18 -2.48 4.89
N ARG A 144 12.02 -1.85 4.72
CA ARG A 144 10.93 -2.42 3.93
C ARG A 144 11.04 -1.93 2.49
N THR A 145 10.78 -2.82 1.55
CA THR A 145 10.73 -2.49 0.12
C THR A 145 9.30 -2.22 -0.28
N MET A 146 9.05 -1.07 -0.88
CA MET A 146 7.73 -0.64 -1.33
C MET A 146 7.79 -0.27 -2.82
N ALA A 147 6.67 -0.42 -3.53
CA ALA A 147 6.58 0.07 -4.91
C ALA A 147 6.68 1.61 -4.95
N SER A 148 7.41 2.15 -5.93
CA SER A 148 7.37 3.59 -6.22
C SER A 148 6.07 3.98 -6.94
N LEU A 149 5.46 5.11 -6.56
CA LEU A 149 4.26 5.61 -7.27
C LEU A 149 4.57 6.27 -8.61
N SER A 150 5.84 6.40 -8.99
CA SER A 150 6.21 6.73 -10.38
C SER A 150 5.76 5.66 -11.38
N GLY A 151 5.47 4.44 -10.89
CA GLY A 151 5.20 3.25 -11.67
C GLY A 151 6.45 2.43 -11.99
N ASP A 152 7.65 2.95 -11.72
CA ASP A 152 8.92 2.25 -11.93
C ASP A 152 9.80 2.28 -10.68
N GLY A 153 10.49 1.16 -10.42
CA GLY A 153 11.39 1.03 -9.28
C GLY A 153 10.67 0.98 -7.93
N PHE A 154 11.47 1.16 -6.88
CA PHE A 154 11.13 0.83 -5.50
C PHE A 154 11.60 1.92 -4.55
N ILE A 155 10.97 1.97 -3.37
CA ILE A 155 11.40 2.77 -2.24
C ILE A 155 11.85 1.81 -1.13
N PHE A 156 13.10 1.94 -0.69
CA PHE A 156 13.59 1.28 0.51
C PHE A 156 13.35 2.20 1.69
N GLU A 157 12.35 1.88 2.49
CA GLU A 157 11.92 2.72 3.61
C GLU A 157 12.33 2.15 4.96
N VAL A 158 12.82 3.04 5.82
CA VAL A 158 13.11 2.79 7.23
C VAL A 158 12.14 3.61 8.07
N CYS A 159 11.49 2.96 9.03
CA CYS A 159 10.64 3.61 10.01
C CYS A 159 11.23 3.42 11.41
N LEU A 160 11.80 4.48 11.96
CA LEU A 160 12.28 4.56 13.33
C LEU A 160 11.16 5.13 14.20
N ARG A 161 10.54 4.27 15.00
CA ARG A 161 9.42 4.65 15.88
C ARG A 161 9.77 5.69 16.95
N THR A 162 11.05 5.92 17.19
CA THR A 162 11.59 6.95 18.10
C THR A 162 12.17 8.09 17.27
N GLY A 163 11.32 9.01 16.83
CA GLY A 163 11.72 10.28 16.23
C GLY A 163 11.83 11.37 17.30
N THR A 164 11.05 12.45 17.14
CA THR A 164 11.03 13.56 18.11
C THR A 164 10.50 13.17 19.48
N PHE A 165 9.79 12.04 19.62
CA PHE A 165 9.34 11.53 20.93
C PHE A 165 10.49 11.31 21.91
N LEU A 166 11.65 10.84 21.44
CA LEU A 166 12.83 10.63 22.30
C LEU A 166 13.38 11.97 22.80
N VAL A 167 13.38 12.98 21.93
CA VAL A 167 13.81 14.34 22.26
C VAL A 167 12.85 14.97 23.27
N ASP A 168 11.54 14.86 23.05
CA ASP A 168 10.51 15.33 23.98
C ASP A 168 10.62 14.65 25.35
N TRP A 169 10.77 13.32 25.37
CA TRP A 169 10.97 12.57 26.61
C TRP A 169 12.22 13.05 27.35
N PHE A 170 13.33 13.24 26.64
CA PHE A 170 14.58 13.71 27.23
C PHE A 170 14.44 15.13 27.80
N VAL A 171 13.83 16.04 27.04
CA VAL A 171 13.63 17.43 27.48
C VAL A 171 12.74 17.50 28.72
N LYS A 172 11.60 16.81 28.71
CA LYS A 172 10.68 16.76 29.86
C LYS A 172 11.31 16.06 31.06
N GLY A 173 11.98 14.94 30.83
CA GLY A 173 12.53 14.09 31.89
C GLY A 173 13.79 14.64 32.55
N VAL A 174 14.63 15.37 31.80
CA VAL A 174 15.93 15.87 32.28
C VAL A 174 15.88 17.36 32.62
N PHE A 175 15.16 18.18 31.85
CA PHE A 175 15.10 19.63 32.06
C PHE A 175 13.79 20.12 32.68
N GLY A 176 12.77 19.26 32.80
CA GLY A 176 11.51 19.58 33.49
C GLY A 176 10.65 20.64 32.80
N ALA A 177 10.88 20.89 31.50
CA ALA A 177 10.13 21.84 30.68
C ALA A 177 8.88 21.20 30.05
#